data_AF-A0A6J4SUI8-F1
#
_entry.id   AF-A0A6J4SUI8-F1
#
_cell.length_a   1.000
_cell.length_b   1.000
_cell.length_c   1.000
_cell.angle_alpha   90.00
_cell.angle_beta   90.00
_cell.angle_gamma   90.00
#
_symmetry.space_group_name_H-M   'P 1'
#
loop_
_entity.id
_entity.type
_entity.pdbx_description
1 polymer ?
#
loop_
_entity_poly.entity_id
_entity_poly.type
_entity_poly.pdbx_seq_one_letter_code
_entity_poly.pdbx_strand_id
1 'polypeptide(L)'
;MAELSDTERLLHFALAPVEPPRDLGERLEHRLAEVAGAAAEELGDWELAAMRDPRNWVRPVAAMAVGGAAAGALVLVRARAHHRPPPGQLRPGGLKALDRGARDVARGLRRRFDR
;
A
#
# COMPACT_ATOMS: atom_id res chain seq x y z
N MET A 1 -31.23 10.76 -23.04
CA MET A 1 -30.44 9.49 -23.04
C MET A 1 -29.15 9.58 -23.85
N ALA A 2 -29.07 10.37 -24.94
CA ALA A 2 -27.84 10.53 -25.74
C ALA A 2 -26.67 11.18 -24.96
N GLU A 3 -26.93 12.24 -24.19
CA GLU A 3 -25.92 12.96 -23.36
C GLU A 3 -25.16 12.06 -22.36
N LEU A 4 -25.88 11.17 -21.67
CA LEU A 4 -25.27 10.22 -20.72
C LEU A 4 -24.30 9.27 -21.44
N SER A 5 -24.65 8.83 -22.65
CA SER A 5 -23.83 7.91 -23.44
C SER A 5 -22.58 8.56 -24.03
N ASP A 6 -22.62 9.87 -24.33
CA ASP A 6 -21.43 10.62 -24.75
C ASP A 6 -20.52 10.90 -23.56
N THR A 7 -21.09 11.28 -22.42
CA THR A 7 -20.33 11.51 -21.19
C THR A 7 -19.60 10.25 -20.72
N GLU A 8 -20.26 9.09 -20.76
CA GLU A 8 -19.67 7.80 -20.41
C GLU A 8 -18.55 7.39 -21.37
N ARG A 9 -18.69 7.70 -22.67
CA ARG A 9 -17.68 7.46 -23.69
C ARG A 9 -16.45 8.34 -23.49
N LEU A 10 -16.68 9.60 -23.09
CA LEU A 10 -15.63 10.58 -22.79
C LEU A 10 -14.89 10.23 -21.50
N LEU A 11 -15.60 9.77 -20.46
CA LEU A 11 -15.02 9.20 -19.24
C LEU A 11 -14.21 7.93 -19.52
N HIS A 12 -14.71 7.03 -20.38
CA HIS A 12 -14.00 5.82 -20.74
C HIS A 12 -12.68 6.12 -21.47
N PHE A 13 -12.66 7.12 -22.34
CA PHE A 13 -11.45 7.60 -22.99
C PHE A 13 -10.50 8.32 -22.02
N ALA A 14 -11.04 9.16 -21.14
CA ALA A 14 -10.25 9.90 -20.15
C ALA A 14 -9.64 8.98 -19.08
N LEU A 15 -10.31 7.86 -18.77
CA LEU A 15 -9.86 6.83 -17.84
C LEU A 15 -9.19 5.65 -18.56
N ALA A 16 -8.89 5.77 -19.86
CA ALA A 16 -8.14 4.76 -20.58
C ALA A 16 -6.81 4.50 -19.85
N PRO A 17 -6.39 3.23 -19.70
CA PRO A 17 -5.20 2.91 -18.94
C PRO A 17 -3.98 3.62 -19.52
N VAL A 18 -3.44 4.59 -18.79
CA VAL A 18 -2.19 5.25 -19.12
C VAL A 18 -1.05 4.31 -18.74
N GLU A 19 -0.13 4.03 -19.65
CA GLU A 19 1.05 3.23 -19.33
C GLU A 19 1.91 4.00 -18.31
N PRO A 20 2.11 3.45 -17.10
CA PRO A 20 2.87 4.15 -16.08
C PRO A 20 4.35 4.27 -16.48
N PRO A 21 5.05 5.33 -16.03
CA PRO A 21 6.49 5.46 -16.21
C PRO A 21 7.25 4.23 -15.74
N ARG A 22 8.32 3.84 -16.46
CA ARG A 22 9.08 2.61 -16.20
C ARG A 22 9.67 2.55 -14.78
N ASP A 23 10.02 3.72 -14.24
CA ASP A 23 10.65 3.95 -12.93
C ASP A 23 9.65 4.22 -11.80
N LEU A 24 8.34 4.27 -12.07
CA LEU A 24 7.32 4.58 -11.06
C LEU A 24 7.41 3.66 -9.84
N GLY A 25 7.70 2.37 -10.06
CA GLY A 25 7.85 1.38 -8.99
C GLY A 25 9.01 1.70 -8.06
N GLU A 26 10.20 1.98 -8.62
CA GLU A 26 11.39 2.35 -7.85
C GLU A 26 11.19 3.65 -7.09
N ARG A 27 10.60 4.67 -7.73
CA ARG A 27 10.28 5.93 -7.08
C ARG A 27 9.31 5.76 -5.91
N LEU A 28 8.28 4.92 -6.09
CA LEU A 28 7.29 4.66 -5.06
C LEU A 28 7.91 3.87 -3.89
N GLU A 29 8.71 2.85 -4.18
CA GLU A 29 9.46 2.09 -3.17
C GLU A 29 10.35 3.01 -2.34
N HIS A 30 11.10 3.91 -2.99
CA HIS A 30 11.95 4.88 -2.30
C HIS A 30 11.14 5.80 -1.38
N ARG A 31 10.05 6.41 -1.86
CA ARG A 31 9.19 7.28 -1.03
C ARG A 31 8.54 6.55 0.13
N LEU A 32 8.07 5.32 -0.09
CA LEU A 32 7.47 4.52 0.97
C LEU A 32 8.50 4.11 2.03
N ALA A 33 9.74 3.83 1.61
CA ALA A 33 10.83 3.54 2.53
C ALA A 33 11.20 4.78 3.38
N GLU A 34 11.26 5.96 2.78
CA GLU A 34 11.48 7.23 3.50
C GLU A 34 10.40 7.46 4.56
N VAL A 35 9.11 7.33 4.18
CA VAL A 35 7.98 7.53 5.11
C VAL A 35 7.98 6.48 6.23
N ALA A 36 8.26 5.21 5.91
CA ALA A 36 8.35 4.16 6.91
C ALA A 36 9.52 4.38 7.89
N GLY A 37 10.67 4.86 7.39
CA GLY A 37 11.83 5.21 8.21
C GLY A 37 11.52 6.36 9.18
N ALA A 38 10.97 7.46 8.68
CA ALA A 38 10.60 8.62 9.50
C ALA A 38 9.56 8.25 10.59
N ALA A 39 8.59 7.40 10.25
CA ALA A 39 7.63 6.91 11.23
C ALA A 39 8.29 6.00 12.29
N ALA A 40 9.30 5.21 11.92
CA ALA A 40 10.03 4.37 12.85
C ALA A 40 10.91 5.19 13.81
N GLU A 41 11.53 6.27 13.32
CA GLU A 41 12.29 7.22 14.15
C GLU A 41 11.39 7.89 15.19
N GLU A 42 10.22 8.40 14.78
CA GLU A 42 9.23 8.99 15.71
C GLU A 42 8.73 8.00 16.78
N LEU A 43 8.67 6.71 16.46
CA LEU A 43 8.33 5.66 17.42
C LEU A 43 9.52 5.27 18.33
N GLY A 44 10.75 5.31 17.80
CA GLY A 44 11.97 5.04 18.56
C GLY A 44 12.25 6.13 19.61
N ASP A 45 11.95 7.38 19.27
CA ASP A 45 12.06 8.54 20.16
C ASP A 45 10.91 8.65 21.17
N TRP A 46 9.94 7.73 21.12
CA TRP A 46 8.84 7.69 22.07
C TRP A 46 9.29 7.12 23.43
N GLU A 47 9.61 8.01 24.36
CA GLU A 47 10.04 7.68 25.73
C GLU A 47 8.94 7.03 26.59
N LEU A 48 9.31 6.07 27.43
CA LEU A 48 8.46 5.34 28.40
C LEU A 48 7.62 6.25 29.31
N ALA A 49 8.07 7.49 29.59
CA ALA A 49 7.33 8.47 30.38
C ALA A 49 5.99 8.89 29.71
N ALA A 50 5.91 8.84 28.37
CA ALA A 50 4.71 9.17 27.61
C ALA A 50 3.64 8.06 27.63
N MET A 51 3.95 6.85 28.12
CA MET A 51 2.93 5.81 28.35
C MET A 51 1.94 6.19 29.46
N ARG A 52 2.33 7.07 30.38
CA ARG A 52 1.53 7.38 31.57
C ARG A 52 0.37 8.36 31.31
N ASP A 53 0.41 9.12 30.22
CA ASP A 53 -0.67 10.03 29.81
C ASP A 53 -1.25 9.64 28.45
N PRO A 54 -2.51 9.15 28.38
CA PRO A 54 -3.15 8.73 27.14
C PRO A 54 -3.35 9.85 26.11
N ARG A 55 -3.27 11.12 26.51
CA ARG A 55 -3.38 12.25 25.58
C ARG A 55 -2.13 12.42 24.71
N ASN A 56 -0.98 11.94 25.18
CA ASN A 56 0.26 11.93 24.39
C ASN A 56 0.35 10.77 23.39
N TRP A 57 -0.65 9.89 23.33
CA TRP A 57 -0.64 8.73 22.43
C TRP A 57 -1.00 9.07 20.98
N VAL A 58 -1.57 10.25 20.72
CA VAL A 58 -2.02 10.63 19.38
C VAL A 58 -0.86 10.58 18.36
N ARG A 59 0.29 11.16 18.72
CA ARG A 59 1.47 11.19 17.85
C ARG A 59 2.04 9.78 17.55
N PRO A 60 2.31 8.91 18.53
CA PRO A 60 2.81 7.55 18.26
C PRO A 60 1.77 6.65 17.60
N VAL A 61 0.47 6.78 17.89
CA VAL A 61 -0.57 6.04 17.17
C VAL A 61 -0.61 6.45 15.70
N ALA A 62 -0.50 7.74 15.40
CA ALA A 62 -0.38 8.22 14.03
C ALA A 62 0.88 7.69 13.34
N ALA A 63 2.03 7.70 14.02
CA ALA A 63 3.28 7.14 13.49
C ALA A 63 3.17 5.63 13.21
N MET A 64 2.58 4.84 14.12
CA MET A 64 2.31 3.42 13.88
C MET A 64 1.37 3.18 12.69
N ALA A 65 0.30 3.96 12.58
CA ALA A 65 -0.64 3.84 11.47
C ALA A 65 0.02 4.17 10.12
N VAL A 66 0.77 5.27 10.05
CA VAL A 66 1.48 5.72 8.85
C VAL A 66 2.60 4.75 8.49
N GLY A 67 3.43 4.35 9.46
CA GLY A 67 4.52 3.40 9.26
C GLY A 67 4.01 2.02 8.84
N GLY A 68 2.95 1.51 9.46
CA GLY A 68 2.32 0.25 9.10
C GLY A 68 1.70 0.27 7.71
N ALA A 69 1.02 1.35 7.34
CA ALA A 69 0.47 1.52 6.00
C ALA A 69 1.57 1.61 4.93
N ALA A 70 2.63 2.39 5.18
CA ALA A 70 3.76 2.53 4.27
C ALA A 70 4.50 1.20 4.07
N ALA A 71 4.78 0.47 5.15
CA ALA A 71 5.42 -0.84 5.09
C ALA A 71 4.54 -1.87 4.35
N GLY A 72 3.24 -1.89 4.62
CA GLY A 72 2.28 -2.76 3.91
C GLY A 72 2.23 -2.45 2.41
N ALA A 73 2.20 -1.16 2.04
CA ALA A 73 2.27 -0.73 0.65
C ALA A 73 3.58 -1.15 -0.02
N LEU A 74 4.72 -1.03 0.67
CA LEU A 74 6.02 -1.41 0.14
C LEU A 74 6.11 -2.91 -0.16
N VAL A 75 5.53 -3.76 0.71
CA VAL A 75 5.39 -5.20 0.46
C VAL A 75 4.55 -5.47 -0.79
N LEU A 76 3.44 -4.74 -0.98
CA LEU A 76 2.60 -4.88 -2.16
C LEU A 76 3.31 -4.44 -3.45
N VAL A 77 4.05 -3.33 -3.42
CA VAL A 77 4.85 -2.84 -4.55
C VAL A 77 5.90 -3.88 -4.95
N ARG A 78 6.63 -4.42 -3.98
CA ARG A 78 7.65 -5.44 -4.21
C ARG A 78 7.09 -6.77 -4.72
N ALA A 79 5.96 -7.20 -4.17
CA ALA A 79 5.24 -8.38 -4.67
C ALA A 79 4.78 -8.17 -6.13
N ARG A 80 4.25 -6.99 -6.47
CA ARG A 80 3.84 -6.65 -7.85
C ARG A 80 5.03 -6.60 -8.81
N ALA A 81 6.17 -6.06 -8.38
CA ALA A 81 7.39 -6.00 -9.19
C ALA A 81 7.91 -7.41 -9.53
N HIS A 82 7.88 -8.34 -8.57
CA HIS A 82 8.27 -9.74 -8.80
C HIS A 82 7.27 -10.54 -9.65
N HIS A 83 6.03 -10.10 -9.76
CA HIS A 83 4.98 -10.76 -10.54
C HIS A 83 4.74 -10.13 -11.92
N ARG A 84 5.60 -9.23 -12.41
CA ARG A 84 5.51 -8.76 -13.82
C ARG A 84 5.77 -9.95 -14.77
N PRO A 85 4.76 -10.43 -15.51
CA PRO A 85 4.99 -11.44 -16.52
C PRO A 85 5.75 -10.84 -17.71
N PRO A 86 6.44 -11.68 -18.51
CA PRO A 86 7.12 -11.24 -19.73
C PRO A 86 6.16 -10.50 -20.68
N PRO A 87 6.67 -9.56 -21.50
CA PRO A 87 5.83 -8.72 -22.35
C PRO A 87 5.02 -9.59 -23.33
N GLY A 88 3.68 -9.44 -23.32
CA GLY A 88 2.78 -10.10 -24.28
C GLY A 88 1.55 -10.81 -23.70
N GLN A 89 1.40 -10.95 -22.38
CA GLN A 89 0.22 -11.59 -21.78
C GLN A 89 -0.65 -10.60 -21.00
N LEU A 90 -1.74 -10.15 -21.63
CA LEU A 90 -2.84 -9.47 -20.97
C LEU A 90 -3.64 -10.49 -20.14
N ARG A 91 -3.64 -10.38 -18.81
CA ARG A 91 -4.60 -11.10 -17.95
C ARG A 91 -5.37 -10.15 -17.02
N PRO A 92 -6.70 -10.30 -16.94
CA PRO A 92 -7.53 -9.68 -15.91
C PRO A 92 -7.38 -10.49 -14.62
N GLY A 93 -6.63 -9.98 -13.63
CA GLY A 93 -6.39 -10.78 -12.42
C GLY A 93 -5.81 -10.07 -11.20
N GLY A 94 -5.62 -8.75 -11.23
CA GLY A 94 -5.01 -8.00 -10.13
C GLY A 94 -5.73 -8.19 -8.79
N LEU A 95 -7.07 -8.23 -8.81
CA LEU A 95 -7.90 -8.38 -7.61
C LEU A 95 -7.79 -9.78 -6.97
N LYS A 96 -7.67 -10.85 -7.76
CA LYS A 96 -7.51 -12.22 -7.24
C LYS A 96 -6.11 -12.46 -6.67
N ALA A 97 -5.09 -11.81 -7.22
CA ALA A 97 -3.74 -11.85 -6.67
C ALA A 97 -3.67 -11.08 -5.34
N LEU A 98 -4.34 -9.93 -5.26
CA LEU A 98 -4.48 -9.14 -4.03
C LEU A 98 -5.21 -9.91 -2.93
N ASP A 99 -6.34 -10.54 -3.25
CA ASP A 99 -7.11 -11.38 -2.33
C ASP A 99 -6.28 -12.55 -1.77
N ARG A 100 -5.42 -13.16 -2.59
CA ARG A 100 -4.55 -14.25 -2.17
C ARG A 100 -3.44 -13.76 -1.24
N GLY A 101 -2.79 -12.65 -1.58
CA GLY A 101 -1.77 -12.02 -0.74
C GLY A 101 -2.33 -11.57 0.62
N ALA A 102 -3.51 -10.96 0.63
CA ALA A 102 -4.19 -10.55 1.86
C ALA A 102 -4.53 -11.76 2.76
N ARG A 103 -5.01 -12.86 2.18
CA ARG A 103 -5.30 -14.10 2.94
C ARG A 103 -4.09 -14.77 3.52
N ASP A 104 -2.94 -14.74 2.84
CA ASP A 104 -1.70 -15.34 3.35
C ASP A 104 -1.10 -14.50 4.48
N VAL A 105 -1.16 -13.17 4.40
CA VAL A 105 -0.77 -12.27 5.49
C VAL A 105 -1.68 -12.44 6.71
N ALA A 106 -3.00 -12.51 6.50
CA ALA A 106 -3.97 -12.75 7.57
C ALA A 106 -3.76 -14.12 8.25
N ARG A 107 -3.45 -15.17 7.49
CA ARG A 107 -3.10 -16.49 8.04
C ARG A 107 -1.79 -16.48 8.83
N GLY A 108 -0.81 -15.68 8.40
CA GLY A 108 0.47 -15.52 9.09
C GLY A 108 0.35 -14.80 10.44
N LEU A 109 -0.47 -13.74 10.50
CA LEU A 109 -0.74 -12.99 11.73
C LEU A 109 -1.50 -13.84 12.75
N ARG A 110 -2.54 -14.55 12.32
CA ARG A 110 -3.35 -15.38 13.23
C ARG A 110 -2.55 -16.48 13.93
N ARG A 111 -1.58 -17.10 13.25
CA ARG A 111 -0.70 -18.11 13.85
C ARG A 111 0.27 -17.58 14.90
N ARG A 112 0.56 -16.27 14.90
CA ARG A 112 1.46 -15.64 15.89
C ARG A 112 0.73 -15.14 17.13
N PHE A 113 -0.57 -14.86 17.02
CA PHE A 113 -1.40 -14.43 18.16
C PHE A 113 -2.02 -15.60 18.95
N ASP A 114 -2.12 -16.80 18.36
CA ASP A 114 -2.59 -18.03 19.04
C ASP A 114 -1.46 -18.79 19.77
N ARG A 115 -0.33 -18.14 20.10
CA ARG A 115 0.80 -18.73 20.84
C ARG A 115 1.11 -17.90 22.08
#